data_AF-A0A3B8VU42-F1
#
_entry.id   AF-A0A3B8VU42-F1
#
_cell.length_a   1.000
_cell.length_b   1.000
_cell.length_c   1.000
_cell.angle_alpha   90.00
_cell.angle_beta   90.00
_cell.angle_gamma   90.00
#
_symmetry.space_group_name_H-M   'P 1'
#
loop_
_entity.id
_entity.type
_entity.pdbx_description
1 polymer ?
#
loop_
_entity_poly.entity_id
_entity_poly.type
_entity_poly.pdbx_seq_one_letter_code
_entity_poly.pdbx_strand_id
1 'polypeptide(L)'
;SFGLYETTICGVLASCTGWATAARECVEAAQGVPVVASAARHVHPNVSANIDYSAVIGGCASCSTVMGARLAGVTPSGNMPHALPLIMGDAVKAIQSFDRHMPQEVPRIALVDTFNDEAEEALNVSQALRERLRGVRLDTPAERGGVTSDLVKEVRARLDLAGFRHVEIFVSGGFTPDRIRQFLQSGAPVAGFAVGSYISSKPPNDFTADIHEVDGRPMAKRGRTPGVTMNPRLDRVM
;
A
#
# COMPACT_ATOMS: atom_id res chain seq x y z
N SER A 1 17.83 31.97 -6.65
CA SER A 1 18.61 31.18 -7.63
C SER A 1 17.78 29.97 -8.04
N PHE A 2 17.02 30.05 -9.14
CA PHE A 2 16.16 28.95 -9.61
C PHE A 2 16.99 27.77 -10.15
N GLY A 3 17.98 28.06 -11.02
CA GLY A 3 18.75 27.01 -11.69
C GLY A 3 19.54 26.11 -10.74
N LEU A 4 19.89 26.56 -9.52
CA LEU A 4 20.56 25.73 -8.52
C LEU A 4 19.67 24.60 -8.00
N TYR A 5 18.35 24.81 -7.93
CA TYR A 5 17.40 23.88 -7.32
C TYR A 5 16.52 23.15 -8.34
N GLU A 6 16.65 23.47 -9.63
CA GLU A 6 15.83 22.90 -10.70
C GLU A 6 15.83 21.37 -10.67
N THR A 7 17.00 20.74 -10.60
CA THR A 7 17.12 19.27 -10.57
C THR A 7 16.37 18.65 -9.39
N THR A 8 16.50 19.24 -8.20
CA THR A 8 15.83 18.72 -7.00
C THR A 8 14.31 18.92 -7.08
N ILE A 9 13.85 20.09 -7.52
CA ILE A 9 12.41 20.38 -7.66
C ILE A 9 11.78 19.42 -8.66
N CYS A 10 12.35 19.30 -9.86
CA CYS A 10 11.84 18.39 -10.89
C CYS A 10 11.89 16.94 -10.44
N GLY A 11 12.99 16.48 -9.82
CA GLY A 11 13.12 15.11 -9.34
C GLY A 11 12.11 14.74 -8.26
N VAL A 12 11.86 15.63 -7.30
CA VAL A 12 10.83 15.43 -6.26
C VAL A 12 9.45 15.33 -6.90
N LEU A 13 9.09 16.26 -7.78
CA LEU A 13 7.78 16.27 -8.44
C LEU A 13 7.58 15.05 -9.34
N ALA A 14 8.60 14.65 -10.09
CA ALA A 14 8.56 13.54 -11.03
C ALA A 14 8.16 12.23 -10.35
N SER A 15 8.96 11.77 -9.39
CA SER A 15 8.72 10.48 -8.73
C SER A 15 7.52 10.53 -7.79
N CYS A 16 7.40 11.56 -6.95
CA CYS A 16 6.33 11.62 -5.94
C CYS A 16 4.95 11.71 -6.59
N THR A 17 4.79 12.49 -7.66
CA THR A 17 3.51 12.59 -8.38
C THR A 17 3.17 11.29 -9.11
N GLY A 18 4.17 10.58 -9.64
CA GLY A 18 3.98 9.25 -10.22
C GLY A 18 3.44 8.26 -9.19
N TRP A 19 4.13 8.12 -8.05
CA TRP A 19 3.73 7.23 -6.97
C TRP A 19 2.36 7.58 -6.39
N ALA A 20 2.07 8.87 -6.17
CA ALA A 20 0.78 9.33 -5.67
C ALA A 20 -0.37 9.02 -6.66
N THR A 21 -0.12 9.20 -7.96
CA THR A 21 -1.08 8.85 -9.02
C THR A 21 -1.37 7.34 -9.02
N ALA A 22 -0.34 6.50 -8.95
CA ALA A 22 -0.52 5.05 -8.92
C ALA A 22 -1.28 4.57 -7.66
N ALA A 23 -1.00 5.17 -6.51
CA ALA A 23 -1.76 4.92 -5.29
C ALA A 23 -3.24 5.34 -5.44
N ARG A 24 -3.51 6.50 -6.04
CA ARG A 24 -4.88 6.96 -6.31
C ARG A 24 -5.64 5.99 -7.21
N GLU A 25 -5.01 5.50 -8.28
CA GLU A 25 -5.59 4.49 -9.18
C GLU A 25 -6.02 3.23 -8.42
N CYS A 26 -5.22 2.76 -7.45
CA CYS A 26 -5.57 1.63 -6.58
C CYS A 26 -6.71 1.94 -5.63
N VAL A 27 -6.71 3.12 -5.01
CA VAL A 27 -7.73 3.54 -4.03
C VAL A 27 -9.10 3.72 -4.71
N GLU A 28 -9.13 4.33 -5.89
CA GLU A 28 -10.35 4.45 -6.69
C GLU A 28 -10.88 3.08 -7.11
N ALA A 29 -9.97 2.18 -7.54
CA ALA A 29 -10.34 0.81 -7.86
C ALA A 29 -10.92 0.04 -6.67
N ALA A 30 -10.49 0.36 -5.44
CA ALA A 30 -10.91 -0.31 -4.21
C ALA A 30 -12.29 0.14 -3.69
N GLN A 31 -12.90 1.19 -4.26
CA GLN A 31 -14.27 1.63 -3.98
C GLN A 31 -14.61 1.70 -2.48
N GLY A 32 -13.71 2.25 -1.68
CA GLY A 32 -13.88 2.42 -0.23
C GLY A 32 -13.25 1.32 0.64
N VAL A 33 -12.84 0.19 0.06
CA VAL A 33 -12.01 -0.79 0.78
C VAL A 33 -10.61 -0.20 1.01
N PRO A 34 -10.07 -0.19 2.24
CA PRO A 34 -8.75 0.38 2.52
C PRO A 34 -7.62 -0.24 1.69
N VAL A 35 -6.75 0.64 1.16
CA VAL A 35 -5.49 0.26 0.51
C VAL A 35 -4.32 0.70 1.38
N VAL A 36 -3.41 -0.22 1.69
CA VAL A 36 -2.18 0.04 2.44
C VAL A 36 -0.98 -0.04 1.50
N ALA A 37 -0.12 0.98 1.53
CA ALA A 37 1.10 0.99 0.74
C ALA A 37 2.20 0.14 1.39
N SER A 38 2.75 -0.82 0.63
CA SER A 38 3.92 -1.62 1.00
C SER A 38 5.00 -1.54 -0.09
N ALA A 39 5.16 -0.35 -0.68
CA ALA A 39 5.98 -0.13 -1.87
C ALA A 39 7.46 0.13 -1.57
N ALA A 40 7.79 0.58 -0.35
CA ALA A 40 9.13 0.99 0.05
C ALA A 40 10.23 -0.05 -0.22
N ARG A 41 9.92 -1.35 -0.18
CA ARG A 41 10.89 -2.43 -0.42
C ARG A 41 11.39 -2.53 -1.87
N HIS A 42 10.75 -1.82 -2.81
CA HIS A 42 11.07 -1.87 -4.24
C HIS A 42 11.89 -0.66 -4.73
N VAL A 43 12.20 0.29 -3.84
CA VAL A 43 12.98 1.49 -4.16
C VAL A 43 14.22 1.60 -3.28
N HIS A 44 15.14 2.49 -3.64
CA HIS A 44 16.32 2.73 -2.83
C HIS A 44 15.91 3.20 -1.41
N PRO A 45 16.53 2.70 -0.33
CA PRO A 45 16.11 3.01 1.04
C PRO A 45 16.09 4.51 1.38
N ASN A 46 16.98 5.30 0.77
CA ASN A 46 17.02 6.76 0.94
C ASN A 46 15.74 7.49 0.50
N VAL A 47 14.88 6.87 -0.31
CA VAL A 47 13.60 7.45 -0.77
C VAL A 47 12.38 6.69 -0.26
N SER A 48 12.58 5.71 0.63
CA SER A 48 11.52 4.86 1.18
C SER A 48 10.42 5.64 1.91
N ALA A 49 10.78 6.70 2.63
CA ALA A 49 9.82 7.57 3.29
C ALA A 49 9.00 8.38 2.28
N ASN A 50 9.62 8.84 1.18
CA ASN A 50 8.96 9.66 0.16
C ASN A 50 7.93 8.87 -0.64
N ILE A 51 8.22 7.61 -1.01
CA ILE A 51 7.24 6.78 -1.73
C ILE A 51 6.02 6.47 -0.86
N ASP A 52 6.22 6.13 0.41
CA ASP A 52 5.13 5.82 1.33
C ASP A 52 4.30 7.07 1.66
N TYR A 53 4.96 8.22 1.88
CA TYR A 53 4.30 9.52 1.99
C TYR A 53 3.45 9.79 0.75
N SER A 54 4.04 9.66 -0.45
CA SER A 54 3.34 9.91 -1.72
C SER A 54 2.13 9.00 -1.88
N ALA A 55 2.23 7.74 -1.47
CA ALA A 55 1.12 6.80 -1.55
C ALA A 55 -0.03 7.18 -0.60
N VAL A 56 0.27 7.65 0.61
CA VAL A 56 -0.75 8.14 1.55
C VAL A 56 -1.42 9.42 1.01
N ILE A 57 -0.65 10.36 0.46
CA ILE A 57 -1.22 11.54 -0.24
C ILE A 57 -2.08 11.12 -1.44
N GLY A 58 -1.69 10.06 -2.14
CA GLY A 58 -2.47 9.40 -3.19
C GLY A 58 -3.74 8.73 -2.69
N GLY A 59 -3.97 8.63 -1.38
CA GLY A 59 -5.19 8.14 -0.76
C GLY A 59 -5.08 6.78 -0.09
N CYS A 60 -3.90 6.16 -0.04
CA CYS A 60 -3.72 4.95 0.77
C CYS A 60 -4.03 5.27 2.25
N ALA A 61 -4.74 4.38 2.92
CA ALA A 61 -5.16 4.56 4.30
C ALA A 61 -3.97 4.57 5.29
N SER A 62 -2.88 3.88 4.93
CA SER A 62 -1.64 3.80 5.69
C SER A 62 -0.50 3.31 4.79
N CYS A 63 0.70 3.21 5.34
CA CYS A 63 1.92 2.75 4.67
C CYS A 63 2.81 1.92 5.60
N SER A 64 3.77 1.20 5.00
CA SER A 64 4.62 0.23 5.70
C SER A 64 5.76 0.83 6.53
N THR A 65 6.29 1.99 6.15
CA THR A 65 7.45 2.59 6.82
C THR A 65 7.04 3.56 7.92
N VAL A 66 7.77 3.53 9.03
CA VAL A 66 7.58 4.47 10.15
C VAL A 66 7.83 5.91 9.71
N MET A 67 8.84 6.14 8.87
CA MET A 67 9.17 7.50 8.40
C MET A 67 8.11 8.05 7.44
N GLY A 68 7.65 7.26 6.46
CA GLY A 68 6.58 7.69 5.56
C GLY A 68 5.29 7.98 6.32
N ALA A 69 4.95 7.12 7.29
CA ALA A 69 3.77 7.30 8.13
C ALA A 69 3.85 8.58 8.97
N ARG A 70 5.02 8.86 9.57
CA ARG A 70 5.28 10.10 10.30
C ARG A 70 5.13 11.34 9.41
N LEU A 71 5.68 11.32 8.19
CA LEU A 71 5.57 12.43 7.24
C LEU A 71 4.10 12.70 6.85
N ALA A 72 3.30 11.65 6.72
CA ALA A 72 1.89 11.76 6.32
C ALA A 72 0.92 11.95 7.50
N GLY A 73 1.40 11.90 8.75
CA GLY A 73 0.55 12.01 9.94
C GLY A 73 -0.38 10.82 10.17
N VAL A 74 0.03 9.61 9.74
CA VAL A 74 -0.74 8.36 9.91
C VAL A 74 0.02 7.35 10.78
N THR A 75 -0.68 6.35 11.31
CA THR A 75 -0.05 5.20 11.97
C THR A 75 0.47 4.24 10.91
N PRO A 76 1.74 3.78 10.97
CA PRO A 76 2.26 2.79 10.04
C PRO A 76 1.52 1.46 10.21
N SER A 77 1.28 0.76 9.10
CA SER A 77 0.64 -0.55 9.10
C SER A 77 1.67 -1.64 8.86
N GLY A 78 1.75 -2.58 9.80
CA GLY A 78 2.64 -3.73 9.72
C GLY A 78 2.07 -4.91 10.52
N ASN A 79 2.22 -6.10 9.97
CA ASN A 79 1.71 -7.35 10.55
C ASN A 79 2.90 -8.27 10.81
N MET A 80 2.64 -9.43 11.42
CA MET A 80 3.60 -10.53 11.49
C MET A 80 4.15 -10.87 10.08
N PRO A 81 5.48 -10.93 9.87
CA PRO A 81 6.08 -11.41 8.62
C PRO A 81 6.20 -12.94 8.62
N HIS A 82 6.37 -13.56 7.44
CA HIS A 82 6.59 -15.02 7.31
C HIS A 82 7.80 -15.54 8.10
N ALA A 83 8.79 -14.69 8.37
CA ALA A 83 9.96 -15.07 9.16
C ALA A 83 9.58 -15.60 10.55
N LEU A 84 8.52 -15.06 11.18
CA LEU A 84 8.11 -15.49 12.53
C LEU A 84 7.56 -16.93 12.55
N PRO A 85 6.54 -17.31 11.74
CA PRO A 85 6.11 -18.71 11.66
C PRO A 85 7.22 -19.65 11.20
N LEU A 86 8.11 -19.23 10.30
CA LEU A 86 9.26 -20.04 9.90
C LEU A 86 10.22 -20.35 11.06
N ILE A 87 10.58 -19.35 11.86
CA ILE A 87 11.45 -19.54 13.04
C ILE A 87 10.77 -20.42 14.10
N MET A 88 9.47 -20.24 14.29
CA MET A 88 8.69 -21.00 15.28
C MET A 88 8.31 -22.41 14.81
N GLY A 89 8.43 -22.68 13.51
CA GLY A 89 8.00 -23.92 12.85
C GLY A 89 6.49 -24.16 12.88
N ASP A 90 5.69 -23.15 13.22
CA ASP A 90 4.26 -23.27 13.50
C ASP A 90 3.57 -21.90 13.50
N ALA A 91 2.53 -21.74 12.66
CA ALA A 91 1.83 -20.46 12.51
C ALA A 91 0.95 -20.11 13.72
N VAL A 92 0.37 -21.10 14.40
CA VAL A 92 -0.39 -20.89 15.64
C VAL A 92 0.51 -20.41 16.77
N LYS A 93 1.68 -21.05 16.98
CA LYS A 93 2.66 -20.60 17.98
C LYS A 93 3.19 -19.21 17.65
N ALA A 94 3.39 -18.91 16.37
CA ALA A 94 3.84 -17.61 15.91
C ALA A 94 2.83 -16.51 16.23
N ILE A 95 1.55 -16.67 15.87
CA ILE A 95 0.54 -15.63 16.16
C ILE A 95 0.28 -15.49 17.66
N GLN A 96 0.30 -16.60 18.44
CA GLN A 96 0.22 -16.53 19.90
C GLN A 96 1.41 -15.80 20.51
N SER A 97 2.61 -15.99 19.96
CA SER A 97 3.80 -15.25 20.40
C SER A 97 3.71 -13.77 20.03
N PHE A 98 3.28 -13.46 18.81
CA PHE A 98 3.05 -12.09 18.35
C PHE A 98 2.05 -11.37 19.25
N ASP A 99 0.94 -12.04 19.58
CA ASP A 99 -0.08 -11.51 20.47
C ASP A 99 0.42 -11.22 21.90
N ARG A 100 1.30 -12.08 22.44
CA ARG A 100 1.88 -11.86 23.79
C ARG A 100 2.84 -10.68 23.85
N HIS A 101 3.59 -10.40 22.79
CA HIS A 101 4.73 -9.47 22.84
C HIS A 101 4.47 -8.12 22.16
N MET A 102 3.51 -8.03 21.23
CA MET A 102 3.22 -6.79 20.54
C MET A 102 2.25 -5.91 21.33
N PRO A 103 2.38 -4.56 21.27
CA PRO A 103 1.41 -3.64 21.88
C PRO A 103 -0.02 -3.92 21.43
N GLN A 104 -1.01 -3.75 22.30
CA GLN A 104 -2.42 -4.09 22.00
C GLN A 104 -3.00 -3.31 20.81
N GLU A 105 -2.49 -2.09 20.57
CA GLU A 105 -2.87 -1.22 19.45
C GLU A 105 -2.49 -1.81 18.08
N VAL A 106 -1.51 -2.72 18.03
CA VAL A 106 -1.12 -3.39 16.80
C VAL A 106 -2.13 -4.50 16.48
N PRO A 107 -2.80 -4.46 15.33
CA PRO A 107 -3.82 -5.45 15.01
C PRO A 107 -3.23 -6.86 14.88
N ARG A 108 -3.88 -7.85 15.49
CA ARG A 108 -3.52 -9.27 15.34
C ARG A 108 -4.04 -9.79 14.01
N ILE A 109 -3.22 -9.63 12.96
CA ILE A 109 -3.49 -10.16 11.63
C ILE A 109 -2.47 -11.27 11.34
N ALA A 110 -2.95 -12.50 11.18
CA ALA A 110 -2.10 -13.67 10.95
C ALA A 110 -1.81 -13.90 9.46
N LEU A 111 -0.57 -14.22 9.11
CA LEU A 111 -0.26 -14.82 7.80
C LEU A 111 -0.60 -16.31 7.84
N VAL A 112 -1.33 -16.79 6.84
CA VAL A 112 -1.92 -18.14 6.83
C VAL A 112 -1.47 -19.01 5.65
N ASP A 113 -0.47 -18.54 4.93
CA ASP A 113 0.04 -19.09 3.66
C ASP A 113 1.51 -19.50 3.77
N THR A 114 2.00 -19.75 4.99
CA THR A 114 3.41 -20.13 5.24
C THR A 114 3.66 -21.62 5.12
N PHE A 115 2.75 -22.46 5.62
CA PHE A 115 2.96 -23.92 5.73
C PHE A 115 1.84 -24.73 5.06
N ASN A 116 0.61 -24.51 5.51
CA ASN A 116 -0.54 -25.31 5.11
C ASN A 116 -1.40 -24.58 4.06
N ASP A 117 -2.48 -25.24 3.66
CA ASP A 117 -3.58 -24.61 2.93
C ASP A 117 -4.16 -23.43 3.70
N GLU A 118 -4.41 -22.33 3.02
CA GLU A 118 -4.78 -21.06 3.66
C GLU A 118 -6.11 -21.15 4.41
N ALA A 119 -7.05 -21.95 3.93
CA ALA A 119 -8.34 -22.09 4.57
C ALA A 119 -8.28 -22.97 5.82
N GLU A 120 -7.39 -23.96 5.85
CA GLU A 120 -7.09 -24.74 7.06
C GLU A 120 -6.33 -23.90 8.09
N GLU A 121 -5.26 -23.23 7.68
CA GLU A 121 -4.44 -22.43 8.57
C GLU A 121 -5.21 -21.24 9.15
N ALA A 122 -6.10 -20.61 8.36
CA ALA A 122 -7.01 -19.57 8.84
C ALA A 122 -7.92 -20.06 9.98
N LEU A 123 -8.40 -21.30 9.93
CA LEU A 123 -9.18 -21.88 11.02
C LEU A 123 -8.31 -22.13 12.25
N ASN A 124 -7.10 -22.68 12.07
CA ASN A 124 -6.18 -22.98 13.16
C ASN A 124 -5.82 -21.73 13.97
N VAL A 125 -5.43 -20.64 13.29
CA VAL A 125 -5.10 -19.38 13.96
C VAL A 125 -6.33 -18.71 14.60
N SER A 126 -7.50 -18.84 13.98
CA SER A 126 -8.75 -18.30 14.51
C SER A 126 -9.19 -19.02 15.78
N GLN A 127 -9.07 -20.35 15.83
CA GLN A 127 -9.36 -21.13 17.04
C GLN A 127 -8.40 -20.79 18.19
N ALA A 128 -7.13 -20.53 17.88
CA ALA A 128 -6.10 -20.24 18.86
C ALA A 128 -6.23 -18.86 19.51
N LEU A 129 -6.61 -17.82 18.75
CA LEU A 129 -6.74 -16.45 19.25
C LEU A 129 -8.18 -16.01 19.54
N ARG A 130 -9.18 -16.63 18.91
CA ARG A 130 -10.61 -16.33 19.03
C ARG A 130 -10.90 -14.83 18.78
N GLU A 131 -11.59 -14.18 19.70
CA GLU A 131 -11.96 -12.74 19.65
C GLU A 131 -10.74 -11.80 19.58
N ARG A 132 -9.54 -12.27 19.94
CA ARG A 132 -8.33 -11.46 19.86
C ARG A 132 -7.75 -11.40 18.45
N LEU A 133 -8.16 -12.29 17.55
CA LEU A 133 -7.73 -12.25 16.15
C LEU A 133 -8.57 -11.22 15.41
N ARG A 134 -7.92 -10.17 14.89
CA ARG A 134 -8.60 -9.21 14.02
C ARG A 134 -8.88 -9.81 12.65
N GLY A 135 -7.90 -10.52 12.09
CA GLY A 135 -8.01 -11.02 10.73
C GLY A 135 -6.89 -11.97 10.31
N VAL A 136 -6.99 -12.42 9.07
CA VAL A 136 -5.96 -13.19 8.36
C VAL A 136 -5.51 -12.42 7.13
N ARG A 137 -4.24 -12.59 6.74
CA ARG A 137 -3.69 -12.05 5.51
C ARG A 137 -3.26 -13.19 4.59
N LEU A 138 -3.74 -13.13 3.35
CA LEU A 138 -3.33 -14.01 2.25
C LEU A 138 -2.27 -13.29 1.41
N ASP A 139 -1.07 -13.86 1.31
CA ASP A 139 0.05 -13.40 0.47
C ASP A 139 0.52 -14.53 -0.46
N THR A 140 -0.41 -15.45 -0.80
CA THR A 140 -0.14 -16.73 -1.46
C THR A 140 0.81 -16.54 -2.65
N PRO A 141 1.91 -17.31 -2.72
CA PRO A 141 2.91 -17.15 -3.77
C PRO A 141 2.36 -17.54 -5.15
N ALA A 142 2.93 -16.95 -6.20
CA ALA A 142 2.48 -17.15 -7.58
C ALA A 142 2.62 -18.62 -8.03
N GLU A 143 3.63 -19.32 -7.52
CA GLU A 143 3.86 -20.76 -7.75
C GLU A 143 2.75 -21.64 -7.18
N ARG A 144 1.93 -21.10 -6.27
CA ARG A 144 0.74 -21.74 -5.70
C ARG A 144 -0.56 -21.17 -6.28
N GLY A 145 -0.47 -20.39 -7.36
CA GLY A 145 -1.63 -19.78 -8.05
C GLY A 145 -1.95 -18.36 -7.61
N GLY A 146 -1.25 -17.84 -6.59
CA GLY A 146 -1.51 -16.51 -6.04
C GLY A 146 -2.84 -16.40 -5.29
N VAL A 147 -3.08 -15.25 -4.67
CA VAL A 147 -4.38 -14.97 -4.03
C VAL A 147 -5.47 -14.82 -5.11
N THR A 148 -6.52 -15.63 -5.07
CA THR A 148 -7.65 -15.55 -5.99
C THR A 148 -8.93 -15.12 -5.26
N SER A 149 -9.93 -14.63 -6.00
CA SER A 149 -11.25 -14.31 -5.43
C SER A 149 -11.94 -15.53 -4.83
N ASP A 150 -11.74 -16.69 -5.44
CA ASP A 150 -12.38 -17.93 -5.01
C ASP A 150 -11.72 -18.47 -3.74
N LEU A 151 -10.40 -18.36 -3.62
CA LEU A 151 -9.69 -18.64 -2.36
C LEU A 151 -10.20 -17.77 -1.21
N VAL A 152 -10.37 -16.45 -1.43
CA VAL A 152 -10.92 -15.54 -0.42
C VAL A 152 -12.34 -15.96 0.00
N LYS A 153 -13.20 -16.30 -0.97
CA LYS A 153 -14.56 -16.76 -0.68
C LYS A 153 -14.59 -18.08 0.08
N GLU A 154 -13.70 -19.01 -0.27
CA GLU A 154 -13.55 -20.27 0.45
C GLU A 154 -13.12 -20.04 1.90
N VAL A 155 -12.05 -19.26 2.13
CA VAL A 155 -11.57 -18.90 3.47
C VAL A 155 -12.71 -18.25 4.27
N ARG A 156 -13.43 -17.30 3.67
CA ARG A 156 -14.60 -16.67 4.33
C ARG A 156 -15.66 -17.70 4.72
N ALA A 157 -16.07 -18.56 3.79
CA ALA A 157 -17.11 -19.55 4.04
C ALA A 157 -16.72 -20.50 5.17
N ARG A 158 -15.46 -20.98 5.19
CA ARG A 158 -14.96 -21.85 6.26
C ARG A 158 -14.92 -21.13 7.61
N LEU A 159 -14.42 -19.90 7.67
CA LEU A 159 -14.42 -19.09 8.89
C LEU A 159 -15.85 -18.87 9.42
N ASP A 160 -16.80 -18.55 8.54
CA ASP A 160 -18.19 -18.28 8.92
C ASP A 160 -18.91 -19.52 9.44
N LEU A 161 -18.68 -20.68 8.81
CA LEU A 161 -19.19 -21.97 9.28
C LEU A 161 -18.64 -22.35 10.65
N ALA A 162 -17.39 -21.99 10.93
CA ALA A 162 -16.74 -22.19 12.22
C ALA A 162 -17.08 -21.10 13.26
N GLY A 163 -17.91 -20.11 12.91
CA GLY A 163 -18.36 -19.05 13.82
C GLY A 163 -17.45 -17.81 13.90
N PHE A 164 -16.37 -17.74 13.10
CA PHE A 164 -15.38 -16.66 13.10
C PHE A 164 -15.74 -15.52 12.13
N ARG A 165 -16.99 -15.05 12.17
CA ARG A 165 -17.50 -14.01 11.25
C ARG A 165 -16.81 -12.65 11.42
N HIS A 166 -16.22 -12.39 12.58
CA HIS A 166 -15.48 -11.16 12.89
C HIS A 166 -14.07 -11.11 12.30
N VAL A 167 -13.50 -12.27 11.92
CA VAL A 167 -12.13 -12.35 11.43
C VAL A 167 -12.05 -11.78 10.02
N GLU A 168 -11.46 -10.60 9.86
CA GLU A 168 -11.32 -9.91 8.57
C GLU A 168 -10.32 -10.62 7.64
N ILE A 169 -10.49 -10.50 6.32
CA ILE A 169 -9.54 -11.05 5.33
C ILE A 169 -8.83 -9.92 4.61
N PHE A 170 -7.51 -9.89 4.74
CA PHE A 170 -6.62 -8.96 4.05
C PHE A 170 -5.87 -9.71 2.95
N VAL A 171 -5.55 -9.01 1.85
CA VAL A 171 -4.86 -9.64 0.71
C VAL A 171 -3.67 -8.80 0.26
N SER A 172 -2.61 -9.49 -0.17
CA SER A 172 -1.41 -8.89 -0.74
C SER A 172 -0.87 -9.76 -1.87
N GLY A 173 0.28 -9.37 -2.44
CA GLY A 173 0.95 -10.14 -3.49
C GLY A 173 0.50 -9.76 -4.91
N GLY A 174 1.10 -8.73 -5.49
CA GLY A 174 0.93 -8.38 -6.91
C GLY A 174 -0.45 -7.80 -7.27
N PHE A 175 -1.07 -7.05 -6.37
CA PHE A 175 -2.32 -6.34 -6.67
C PHE A 175 -2.07 -5.11 -7.55
N THR A 176 -2.92 -4.96 -8.56
CA THR A 176 -3.03 -3.81 -9.47
C THR A 176 -4.47 -3.29 -9.42
N PRO A 177 -4.77 -2.08 -9.93
CA PRO A 177 -6.14 -1.58 -9.99
C PRO A 177 -7.12 -2.54 -10.68
N ASP A 178 -6.70 -3.20 -11.76
CA ASP A 178 -7.55 -4.16 -12.47
C ASP A 178 -7.86 -5.40 -11.62
N ARG A 179 -6.86 -5.92 -10.91
CA ARG A 179 -7.05 -7.07 -10.01
C ARG A 179 -7.90 -6.70 -8.80
N ILE A 180 -7.74 -5.48 -8.26
CA ILE A 180 -8.62 -4.96 -7.20
C ILE A 180 -10.07 -4.91 -7.69
N ARG A 181 -10.34 -4.33 -8.88
CA ARG A 181 -11.69 -4.29 -9.47
C ARG A 181 -12.27 -5.68 -9.68
N GLN A 182 -11.47 -6.63 -10.17
CA GLN A 182 -11.89 -8.01 -10.36
C GLN A 182 -12.35 -8.65 -9.03
N PHE A 183 -11.60 -8.44 -7.95
CA PHE A 183 -11.97 -8.97 -6.63
C PHE A 183 -13.31 -8.38 -6.16
N LEU A 184 -13.49 -7.06 -6.27
CA LEU A 184 -14.75 -6.42 -5.89
C LEU A 184 -15.93 -6.88 -6.75
N GLN A 185 -15.77 -6.94 -8.08
CA GLN A 185 -16.80 -7.41 -9.02
C GLN A 185 -17.19 -8.86 -8.75
N SER A 186 -16.24 -9.69 -8.34
CA SER A 186 -16.53 -11.07 -7.97
C SER A 186 -17.28 -11.20 -6.63
N GLY A 187 -17.41 -10.12 -5.85
CA GLY A 187 -17.98 -10.15 -4.50
C GLY A 187 -17.07 -10.83 -3.48
N ALA A 188 -15.75 -10.85 -3.70
CA ALA A 188 -14.81 -11.42 -2.75
C ALA A 188 -14.74 -10.55 -1.47
N PRO A 189 -15.00 -11.13 -0.28
CA PRO A 189 -15.01 -10.38 0.98
C PRO A 189 -13.58 -10.04 1.43
N VAL A 190 -13.12 -8.86 1.06
CA VAL A 190 -11.79 -8.33 1.41
C VAL A 190 -11.95 -7.08 2.27
N ALA A 191 -11.27 -7.05 3.42
CA ALA A 191 -11.26 -5.92 4.34
C ALA A 191 -10.13 -4.93 4.05
N GLY A 192 -9.11 -5.32 3.26
CA GLY A 192 -8.07 -4.41 2.83
C GLY A 192 -7.07 -5.04 1.87
N PHE A 193 -6.49 -4.20 1.02
CA PHE A 193 -5.46 -4.56 0.05
C PHE A 193 -4.11 -3.97 0.47
N ALA A 194 -3.04 -4.77 0.46
CA ALA A 194 -1.69 -4.23 0.52
C ALA A 194 -1.05 -4.22 -0.88
N VAL A 195 -0.66 -3.04 -1.34
CA VAL A 195 -0.14 -2.81 -2.69
C VAL A 195 1.30 -2.32 -2.61
N GLY A 196 2.20 -3.00 -3.33
CA GLY A 196 3.63 -2.69 -3.36
C GLY A 196 4.11 -2.33 -4.76
N SER A 197 4.47 -3.35 -5.53
CA SER A 197 5.14 -3.22 -6.83
C SER A 197 4.47 -2.24 -7.78
N TYR A 198 3.14 -2.27 -7.92
CA TYR A 198 2.39 -1.37 -8.80
C TYR A 198 2.63 0.11 -8.51
N ILE A 199 2.66 0.49 -7.22
CA ILE A 199 2.91 1.88 -6.82
C ILE A 199 4.37 2.24 -7.12
N SER A 200 5.32 1.40 -6.71
CA SER A 200 6.75 1.67 -6.88
C SER A 200 7.22 1.67 -8.32
N SER A 201 6.57 0.92 -9.21
CA SER A 201 6.99 0.76 -10.60
C SER A 201 6.41 1.84 -11.52
N LYS A 202 5.54 2.73 -11.02
CA LYS A 202 5.01 3.82 -11.84
C LYS A 202 6.16 4.70 -12.32
N PRO A 203 6.31 4.92 -13.64
CA PRO A 203 7.32 5.80 -14.17
C PRO A 203 7.19 7.22 -13.59
N PRO A 204 8.30 7.91 -13.30
CA PRO A 204 8.28 9.32 -12.96
C PRO A 204 7.68 10.15 -14.10
N ASN A 205 7.03 11.26 -13.77
CA ASN A 205 6.58 12.23 -14.77
C ASN A 205 7.77 13.11 -15.23
N ASP A 206 7.85 13.40 -16.52
CA ASP A 206 8.90 14.24 -17.10
C ASP A 206 8.63 15.74 -16.87
N PHE A 207 8.81 16.20 -15.64
CA PHE A 207 8.75 17.63 -15.32
C PHE A 207 9.96 18.37 -15.87
N THR A 208 9.71 19.51 -16.51
CA THR A 208 10.71 20.51 -16.86
C THR A 208 10.32 21.84 -16.26
N ALA A 209 11.25 22.51 -15.59
CA ALA A 209 11.03 23.86 -15.12
C ALA A 209 11.70 24.83 -16.08
N ASP A 210 10.96 25.83 -16.54
CA ASP A 210 11.42 26.79 -17.54
C ASP A 210 11.14 28.21 -17.05
N ILE A 211 11.94 29.17 -17.51
CA ILE A 211 11.68 30.59 -17.30
C ILE A 211 10.63 31.04 -18.32
N HIS A 212 9.58 31.70 -17.84
CA HIS A 212 8.51 32.29 -18.66
C HIS A 212 8.46 33.83 -18.56
N GLU A 213 9.18 34.43 -17.62
CA GLU A 213 9.23 35.88 -17.43
C GLU A 213 10.59 36.29 -16.84
N VAL A 214 11.15 37.41 -17.31
CA VAL A 214 12.37 38.03 -16.79
C VAL A 214 12.11 39.52 -16.58
N ASP A 215 12.28 40.01 -15.36
CA ASP A 215 12.07 41.43 -14.99
C ASP A 215 10.71 41.99 -15.45
N GLY A 216 9.63 41.21 -15.27
CA GLY A 216 8.27 41.59 -15.68
C GLY A 216 8.00 41.51 -17.19
N ARG A 217 8.97 41.04 -17.99
CA ARG A 217 8.83 40.88 -19.44
C ARG A 217 8.60 39.40 -19.79
N PRO A 218 7.50 39.06 -20.49
CA PRO A 218 7.27 37.71 -20.99
C PRO A 218 8.43 37.22 -21.87
N MET A 219 9.15 36.18 -21.44
CA MET A 219 10.30 35.63 -22.15
C MET A 219 10.41 34.11 -21.92
N ALA A 220 10.61 33.32 -22.97
CA ALA A 220 10.82 31.88 -22.86
C ALA A 220 11.69 31.34 -24.01
N LYS A 221 12.24 30.12 -23.84
CA LYS A 221 12.92 29.39 -24.92
C LYS A 221 11.93 28.88 -25.98
N ARG A 222 12.45 28.48 -27.15
CA ARG A 222 11.67 27.80 -28.20
C ARG A 222 10.93 26.58 -27.63
N GLY A 223 9.66 26.42 -28.03
CA GLY A 223 8.79 25.33 -27.56
C GLY A 223 8.06 25.61 -26.24
N ARG A 224 8.19 26.81 -25.66
CA ARG A 224 7.44 27.27 -24.49
C ARG A 224 6.75 28.61 -24.77
N THR A 225 5.57 28.80 -24.20
CA THR A 225 4.79 30.04 -24.34
C THR A 225 5.29 31.06 -23.30
N PRO A 226 5.79 32.24 -23.71
CA PRO A 226 6.20 33.29 -22.77
C PRO A 226 5.02 33.85 -21.95
N GLY A 227 5.33 34.32 -20.74
CA GLY A 227 4.38 34.96 -19.82
C GLY A 227 3.83 34.03 -18.75
N VAL A 228 3.36 34.62 -17.65
CA VAL A 228 2.73 33.89 -16.55
C VAL A 228 1.46 33.20 -17.04
N THR A 229 1.41 31.87 -16.91
CA THR A 229 0.18 31.11 -17.17
C THR A 229 -0.63 31.07 -15.88
N MET A 230 -1.76 31.77 -15.86
CA MET A 230 -2.68 31.71 -14.73
C MET A 230 -3.31 30.33 -14.62
N ASN A 231 -3.13 29.69 -13.46
CA ASN A 231 -3.83 28.45 -13.14
C ASN A 231 -4.59 28.66 -11.82
N PRO A 232 -5.93 28.76 -11.83
CA PRO A 232 -6.72 29.02 -10.63
C PRO A 232 -6.68 27.87 -9.62
N ARG A 233 -6.11 26.71 -9.99
CA ARG A 233 -5.91 25.56 -9.10
C ARG A 233 -4.57 25.57 -8.39
N LEU A 234 -3.67 26.51 -8.70
CA LEU A 234 -2.34 26.58 -8.12
C LEU A 234 -2.23 27.81 -7.24
N ASP A 235 -1.74 27.61 -6.03
CA ASP A 235 -1.33 28.68 -5.14
C ASP A 235 0.15 28.98 -5.30
N ARG A 236 0.52 30.23 -5.04
CA ARG A 236 1.93 30.63 -5.01
C ARG A 236 2.59 30.02 -3.77
N VAL A 237 3.47 29.04 -3.99
CA VAL A 237 4.31 28.46 -2.93
C VAL A 237 5.67 29.15 -2.97
N MET A 238 5.77 30.31 -2.31
CA MET A 238 6.96 31.10 -1.93
C MET A 238 6.58 32.58 -1.76
#